data_AF-A0A2E4N4I1-F1
#
_entry.id   AF-A0A2E4N4I1-F1
#
_cell.length_a   1.000
_cell.length_b   1.000
_cell.length_c   1.000
_cell.angle_alpha   90.00
_cell.angle_beta   90.00
_cell.angle_gamma   90.00
#
_symmetry.space_group_name_H-M   'P 1'
#
loop_
_entity.id
_entity.type
_entity.pdbx_description
1 polymer ?
#
loop_
_entity_poly.entity_id
_entity_poly.type
_entity_poly.pdbx_seq_one_letter_code
_entity_poly.pdbx_strand_id
1 'polypeptide(L)'
;PIARAALKEIQATRLIMSVGGIREERLFNTNNLLVETERQMMDSSDEVWVVTDSSKFGRSSLSPLCPLNRVSRLITDDGITQEWQSRLDNVGVEVSIPSAVSS
;
A
#
# COMPACT_ATOMS: atom_id res chain seq x y z
N PRO A 1 -9.75 -18.09 -10.47
CA PRO A 1 -9.92 -17.93 -11.93
C PRO A 1 -10.93 -16.85 -12.31
N ILE A 2 -12.16 -16.91 -11.79
CA ILE A 2 -13.24 -15.95 -12.10
C ILE A 2 -12.91 -14.53 -11.62
N ALA A 3 -12.41 -14.38 -10.38
CA ALA A 3 -12.05 -13.06 -9.83
C ALA A 3 -11.00 -12.31 -10.67
N ARG A 4 -10.00 -13.02 -11.21
CA ARG A 4 -8.92 -12.41 -12.03
C ARG A 4 -9.43 -11.91 -13.38
N ALA A 5 -10.37 -12.63 -14.00
CA ALA A 5 -10.99 -12.22 -15.25
C ALA A 5 -11.91 -11.01 -15.03
N ALA A 6 -12.68 -11.01 -13.94
CA ALA A 6 -13.54 -9.88 -13.57
C ALA A 6 -12.73 -8.59 -13.33
N LEU A 7 -11.55 -8.69 -12.69
CA LEU A 7 -10.69 -7.52 -12.45
C LEU A 7 -10.20 -6.84 -13.73
N LYS A 8 -9.96 -7.59 -14.81
CA LYS A 8 -9.55 -7.01 -16.10
C LYS A 8 -10.62 -6.15 -16.76
N GLU A 9 -11.89 -6.40 -16.44
CA GLU A 9 -13.03 -5.64 -16.94
C GLU A 9 -13.37 -4.45 -16.03
N ILE A 10 -12.68 -4.31 -14.90
CA ILE A 10 -12.86 -3.22 -13.94
C ILE A 10 -11.80 -2.15 -14.20
N GLN A 11 -12.24 -0.90 -14.24
CA GLN A 11 -11.35 0.26 -14.13
C GLN A 11 -11.77 1.04 -12.89
N ALA A 12 -11.02 0.86 -11.81
CA ALA A 12 -11.25 1.59 -10.58
C ALA A 12 -10.45 2.89 -10.60
N THR A 13 -11.07 4.00 -10.20
CA THR A 13 -10.31 5.24 -9.99
C THR A 13 -9.31 5.06 -8.85
N ARG A 14 -9.67 4.31 -7.80
CA ARG A 14 -8.83 4.10 -6.62
C ARG A 14 -8.98 2.69 -6.07
N LEU A 15 -7.84 2.07 -5.77
CA LEU A 15 -7.74 0.91 -4.90
C LEU A 15 -7.34 1.37 -3.50
N ILE A 16 -8.08 0.97 -2.48
CA ILE A 16 -7.68 1.14 -1.07
C ILE A 16 -7.39 -0.24 -0.50
N MET A 17 -6.18 -0.44 0.03
CA MET A 17 -5.78 -1.72 0.60
C MET A 17 -4.84 -1.56 1.80
N SER A 18 -4.64 -2.64 2.54
CA SER A 18 -3.62 -2.70 3.59
C SER A 18 -2.45 -3.59 3.17
N VAL A 19 -1.41 -3.61 4.00
CA VAL A 19 -0.18 -4.36 3.75
C VAL A 19 0.25 -5.11 5.01
N GLY A 20 0.96 -6.21 4.80
CA GLY A 20 1.56 -7.01 5.86
C GLY A 20 2.86 -6.41 6.42
N GLY A 21 3.56 -5.59 5.64
CA GLY A 21 4.80 -4.93 6.06
C GLY A 21 5.42 -4.06 4.96
N ILE A 22 6.31 -3.15 5.36
CA ILE A 22 7.06 -2.26 4.47
C ILE A 22 8.54 -2.34 4.84
N ARG A 23 9.40 -2.68 3.88
CA ARG A 23 10.85 -2.77 4.08
C ARG A 23 11.59 -2.49 2.77
N GLU A 24 12.72 -1.78 2.84
CA GLU A 24 13.62 -1.54 1.69
C GLU A 24 12.85 -1.06 0.44
N GLU A 25 11.93 -0.11 0.64
CA GLU A 25 11.09 0.45 -0.43
C GLU A 25 10.16 -0.54 -1.14
N ARG A 26 9.78 -1.62 -0.44
CA ARG A 26 8.84 -2.62 -0.95
C ARG A 26 7.71 -2.87 0.04
N LEU A 27 6.52 -3.12 -0.51
CA LEU A 27 5.37 -3.62 0.20
C LEU A 27 5.40 -5.15 0.26
N PHE A 28 4.90 -5.69 1.35
CA PHE A 28 4.77 -7.13 1.57
C PHE A 28 3.37 -7.47 2.07
N ASN A 29 2.90 -8.68 1.74
CA ASN A 29 1.68 -9.25 2.29
C ASN A 29 2.02 -10.51 3.13
N THR A 30 1.20 -10.76 4.15
CA THR A 30 1.28 -11.97 4.97
C THR A 30 0.73 -13.19 4.25
N ASN A 31 -0.09 -13.02 3.20
CA ASN A 31 -0.70 -14.11 2.46
C ASN A 31 -0.26 -14.13 0.98
N ASN A 32 0.59 -15.10 0.62
CA ASN A 32 1.09 -15.29 -0.74
C ASN A 32 -0.02 -15.56 -1.77
N LEU A 33 -1.15 -16.15 -1.34
CA LEU A 33 -2.28 -16.45 -2.25
C LEU A 33 -2.99 -15.18 -2.71
N LEU A 34 -2.86 -14.06 -1.98
CA LEU A 34 -3.50 -12.79 -2.30
C LEU A 34 -2.63 -11.91 -3.21
N VAL A 35 -1.30 -12.02 -3.11
CA VAL A 35 -0.35 -11.12 -3.81
C VAL A 35 -0.68 -10.95 -5.29
N GLU A 36 -0.95 -12.06 -5.98
CA GLU A 36 -1.22 -11.99 -7.42
C GLU A 36 -2.57 -11.35 -7.75
N THR A 37 -3.57 -11.52 -6.87
CA THR A 37 -4.87 -10.87 -7.04
C THR A 37 -4.76 -9.38 -6.76
N GLU A 38 -4.02 -8.99 -5.72
CA GLU A 38 -3.78 -7.59 -5.37
C GLU A 38 -3.00 -6.85 -6.45
N ARG A 39 -1.99 -7.48 -7.06
CA ARG A 39 -1.28 -6.91 -8.23
C ARG A 39 -2.23 -6.62 -9.37
N GLN A 40 -3.15 -7.55 -9.66
CA GLN A 40 -4.15 -7.32 -10.71
C GLN A 40 -5.11 -6.20 -10.35
N MET A 41 -5.52 -6.08 -9.08
CA MET A 41 -6.30 -4.94 -8.62
C MET A 41 -5.53 -3.62 -8.81
N MET A 42 -4.23 -3.59 -8.48
CA MET A 42 -3.38 -2.43 -8.70
C MET A 42 -3.24 -2.08 -10.20
N ASP A 43 -3.12 -3.08 -11.07
CA ASP A 43 -3.04 -2.87 -12.53
C ASP A 43 -4.38 -2.41 -13.12
N SER A 44 -5.48 -2.64 -12.42
CA SER A 44 -6.85 -2.27 -12.84
C SER A 44 -7.32 -0.98 -12.15
N SER A 45 -6.40 -0.22 -11.54
CA SER A 45 -6.69 1.00 -10.80
C SER A 45 -5.79 2.17 -11.21
N ASP A 46 -6.34 3.38 -11.29
CA ASP A 46 -5.56 4.59 -11.61
C ASP A 46 -4.65 5.00 -10.44
N GLU A 47 -5.17 4.90 -9.20
CA GLU A 47 -4.43 5.22 -7.97
C GLU A 47 -4.46 4.05 -6.99
N VAL A 48 -3.35 3.85 -6.28
CA VAL A 48 -3.24 2.85 -5.20
C VAL A 48 -3.00 3.56 -3.88
N TRP A 49 -3.93 3.39 -2.96
CA TRP A 49 -3.90 3.98 -1.62
C TRP A 49 -3.68 2.87 -0.60
N VAL A 50 -2.64 3.02 0.22
CA VAL A 50 -2.31 2.08 1.29
C VAL A 50 -2.73 2.65 2.63
N VAL A 51 -3.49 1.89 3.40
CA VAL A 51 -3.83 2.21 4.79
C VAL A 51 -3.12 1.21 5.71
N THR A 52 -2.24 1.71 6.57
CA THR A 52 -1.40 0.86 7.42
C THR A 52 -0.99 1.55 8.70
N ASP A 53 -0.75 0.80 9.77
CA ASP A 53 -0.24 1.35 11.03
C ASP A 53 1.31 1.45 11.01
N SER A 54 1.86 2.32 11.86
CA SER A 54 3.29 2.57 11.94
C SER A 54 4.12 1.33 12.35
N SER A 55 3.49 0.31 12.95
CA SER A 55 4.18 -0.93 13.33
C SER A 55 4.57 -1.80 12.13
N LYS A 56 4.01 -1.53 10.94
CA LYS A 56 4.32 -2.26 9.69
C LYS A 56 5.62 -1.80 9.02
N PHE A 57 6.14 -0.63 9.38
CA PHE A 57 7.38 -0.12 8.82
C PHE A 57 8.61 -0.87 9.37
N GLY A 58 9.58 -1.14 8.51
CA GLY A 58 10.75 -1.96 8.83
C GLY A 58 10.45 -3.46 8.95
N ARG A 59 9.20 -3.89 8.72
CA ARG A 59 8.80 -5.29 8.76
C ARG A 59 8.75 -5.86 7.35
N SER A 60 9.48 -6.95 7.13
CA SER A 60 9.23 -7.85 6.00
C SER A 60 8.19 -8.90 6.42
N SER A 61 7.12 -9.03 5.66
CA SER A 61 6.28 -10.24 5.70
C SER A 61 6.68 -11.19 4.57
N LEU A 62 6.17 -12.43 4.60
CA LEU A 62 6.71 -13.54 3.81
C LEU A 62 6.60 -13.33 2.28
N SER A 63 5.71 -12.45 1.81
CA SER A 63 5.38 -12.36 0.39
C SER A 63 5.59 -10.95 -0.17
N PRO A 64 6.62 -10.71 -1.00
CA PRO A 64 6.80 -9.42 -1.66
C PRO A 64 5.63 -9.08 -2.57
N LEU A 65 5.01 -7.92 -2.38
CA LEU A 65 3.86 -7.45 -3.15
C LEU A 65 4.29 -6.60 -4.33
N CYS A 66 4.77 -5.37 -4.10
CA CYS A 66 5.20 -4.44 -5.14
C CYS A 66 6.21 -3.41 -4.56
N PRO A 67 6.96 -2.68 -5.39
CA PRO A 67 7.74 -1.52 -4.93
C PRO A 67 6.83 -0.39 -4.43
N LEU A 68 7.34 0.45 -3.52
CA LEU A 68 6.59 1.57 -2.92
C LEU A 68 6.15 2.61 -3.95
N ASN A 69 6.90 2.80 -5.03
CA ASN A 69 6.55 3.76 -6.09
C ASN A 69 5.28 3.40 -6.89
N ARG A 70 4.68 2.22 -6.64
CA ARG A 70 3.36 1.86 -7.15
C ARG A 70 2.22 2.44 -6.30
N VAL A 71 2.52 2.99 -5.13
CA VAL A 71 1.57 3.61 -4.21
C VAL A 71 1.49 5.10 -4.54
N SER A 72 0.27 5.61 -4.69
CA SER A 72 0.02 7.04 -4.87
C SER A 72 -0.05 7.76 -3.51
N ARG A 73 -0.75 7.14 -2.54
CA ARG A 73 -0.96 7.71 -1.21
C ARG A 73 -0.84 6.64 -0.11
N LEU A 74 -0.18 6.99 0.99
CA LEU A 74 -0.08 6.16 2.19
C LEU A 74 -0.72 6.89 3.37
N ILE A 75 -1.67 6.24 4.01
CA ILE A 75 -2.36 6.71 5.22
C ILE A 75 -1.87 5.88 6.41
N THR A 76 -1.36 6.56 7.44
CA THR A 76 -0.83 5.91 8.64
C THR A 76 -1.03 6.74 9.90
N ASP A 77 -0.85 6.13 11.06
CA ASP A 77 -0.89 6.83 12.35
C ASP A 77 0.35 7.72 12.56
N ASP A 78 0.33 8.51 13.63
CA ASP A 78 1.37 9.48 13.98
C ASP A 78 2.68 8.84 14.48
N GLY A 79 2.74 7.51 14.59
CA GLY A 79 3.96 6.77 14.96
C GLY A 79 4.97 6.60 13.83
N ILE A 80 4.69 7.04 12.59
CA ILE A 80 5.64 6.93 11.47
C ILE A 80 6.88 7.81 11.69
N THR A 81 8.07 7.22 11.56
CA THR A 81 9.33 7.94 11.74
C THR A 81 9.60 8.93 10.61
N GLN A 82 10.34 10.00 10.91
CA GLN A 82 10.76 10.98 9.91
C GLN A 82 11.59 10.34 8.78
N GLU A 83 12.41 9.33 9.10
CA GLU A 83 13.15 8.55 8.10
C GLU A 83 12.21 7.90 7.07
N TRP A 84 11.12 7.28 7.53
CA TRP A 84 10.15 6.66 6.64
C TRP A 84 9.34 7.68 5.85
N GLN A 85 8.99 8.81 6.45
CA GLN A 85 8.36 9.93 5.72
C GLN A 85 9.26 10.42 4.58
N SER A 86 10.55 10.64 4.84
CA SER A 86 11.51 11.04 3.81
C SER A 86 11.69 9.98 2.72
N ARG A 87 11.71 8.69 3.08
CA ARG A 87 11.77 7.61 2.08
C ARG A 87 10.55 7.59 1.18
N LEU A 88 9.35 7.74 1.75
CA LEU A 88 8.10 7.78 0.99
C LEU A 88 8.07 8.98 0.04
N ASP A 89 8.46 10.16 0.53
CA ASP A 89 8.58 11.38 -0.27
C ASP A 89 9.57 11.21 -1.44
N ASN A 90 10.74 10.63 -1.17
CA ASN A 90 11.77 10.38 -2.19
C ASN A 90 11.29 9.46 -3.33
N VAL A 91 10.33 8.57 -3.07
CA VAL A 91 9.74 7.69 -4.09
C VAL A 91 8.41 8.19 -4.64
N GLY A 92 8.01 9.42 -4.28
CA GLY A 92 6.81 10.09 -4.79
C GLY A 92 5.50 9.65 -4.14
N VAL A 93 5.54 9.06 -2.94
CA VAL A 93 4.34 8.62 -2.21
C VAL A 93 3.88 9.73 -1.28
N GLU A 94 2.64 10.20 -1.48
CA GLU A 94 2.03 11.18 -0.58
C GLU A 94 1.67 10.52 0.77
N VAL A 95 2.11 11.11 1.88
CA VAL A 95 1.82 10.59 3.23
C VAL A 95 0.73 11.43 3.90
N SER A 96 -0.31 10.76 4.39
CA SER A 96 -1.40 11.38 5.16
C SER A 96 -1.43 10.80 6.58
N ILE A 97 -1.25 11.66 7.57
CA ILE A 97 -1.40 11.32 9.00
C ILE A 97 -2.71 11.96 9.47
N PRO A 98 -3.77 11.18 9.77
CA PRO A 98 -5.03 11.74 10.24
C PRO A 98 -4.86 12.45 11.58
N SER A 99 -5.21 13.73 11.65
CA SER A 99 -5.40 14.41 12.92
C SER A 99 -6.76 14.06 13.50
N ALA A 100 -6.86 13.96 14.84
CA ALA A 100 -8.16 13.91 15.50
C ALA A 100 -8.99 15.12 15.05
N VAL A 101 -10.21 14.88 14.56
CA VAL A 101 -11.15 15.97 14.27
C VAL A 101 -11.47 16.63 15.60
N SER A 102 -11.08 17.89 15.75
CA SER A 102 -11.50 18.70 16.90
C SER A 102 -12.99 18.96 16.73
N SER A 103 -13.82 18.29 17.54
CA SER A 103 -15.27 18.53 17.63
C SER A 103 -15.58 19.86 18.31
#